data_AF-A0A5C7MDK2-F1
#
_entry.id   AF-A0A5C7MDK2-F1
#
_cell.length_a   1.000
_cell.length_b   1.000
_cell.length_c   1.000
_cell.angle_alpha   90.00
_cell.angle_beta   90.00
_cell.angle_gamma   90.00
#
_symmetry.space_group_name_H-M   'P 1'
#
loop_
_entity.id
_entity.type
_entity.pdbx_description
1 polymer ?
#
loop_
_entity_poly.entity_id
_entity_poly.type
_entity_poly.pdbx_seq_one_letter_code
_entity_poly.pdbx_strand_id
1 'polypeptide(L)'
;MKIVAVASVGGHWIQLLRLQPLFEQHETVFVSTRPDFKNMVAQKFYSISDFNRDNMKGLFKAIGAIRKILKTEQPDVVITTGAAPGLLVLLLARLRGVRTIWLDSIANVEELSMSGKIAAKFCSRVYTQWPDLASGKIIYAGNVLK
;
A
#
# COMPACT_ATOMS: atom_id res chain seq x y z
N MET A 1 11.24 -12.07 7.00
CA MET A 1 10.81 -11.49 5.71
C MET A 1 10.78 -9.98 5.85
N LYS A 2 11.05 -9.27 4.76
CA LYS A 2 11.04 -7.81 4.70
C LYS A 2 9.80 -7.28 4.00
N ILE A 3 9.13 -6.35 4.66
CA ILE A 3 7.86 -5.77 4.21
C ILE A 3 8.05 -4.29 3.91
N VAL A 4 7.58 -3.84 2.75
CA VAL A 4 7.32 -2.42 2.51
C VAL A 4 5.83 -2.18 2.66
N ALA A 5 5.46 -1.41 3.69
CA ALA A 5 4.09 -1.03 4.00
C ALA A 5 3.84 0.40 3.52
N VAL A 6 2.93 0.58 2.57
CA VAL A 6 2.67 1.88 1.93
C VAL A 6 1.23 2.33 2.07
N ALA A 7 1.03 3.59 2.45
CA ALA A 7 -0.29 4.22 2.41
C ALA A 7 -0.16 5.72 2.16
N SER A 8 -1.14 6.28 1.47
CA SER A 8 -1.30 7.73 1.34
C SER A 8 -1.80 8.36 2.66
N VAL A 9 -1.97 9.67 2.68
CA VAL A 9 -2.49 10.41 3.83
C VAL A 9 -3.91 10.02 4.26
N GLY A 10 -4.26 10.41 5.49
CA GLY A 10 -5.61 10.28 6.05
C GLY A 10 -5.95 8.85 6.45
N GLY A 11 -7.19 8.43 6.15
CA GLY A 11 -7.73 7.13 6.56
C GLY A 11 -6.91 5.93 6.12
N HIS A 12 -6.25 6.00 4.95
CA HIS A 12 -5.38 4.91 4.47
C HIS A 12 -4.19 4.66 5.41
N TRP A 13 -3.54 5.73 5.87
CA TRP A 13 -2.42 5.63 6.81
C TRP A 13 -2.87 5.05 8.15
N ILE A 14 -3.97 5.56 8.70
CA ILE A 14 -4.53 5.04 9.95
C ILE A 14 -4.96 3.58 9.81
N GLN A 15 -5.54 3.21 8.67
CA GLN A 15 -5.90 1.83 8.35
C GLN A 15 -4.65 0.92 8.28
N LEU A 16 -3.57 1.40 7.67
CA LEU A 16 -2.32 0.65 7.59
C LEU A 16 -1.74 0.42 8.99
N LEU A 17 -1.74 1.43 9.85
CA LEU A 17 -1.23 1.31 11.22
C LEU A 17 -2.07 0.39 12.11
N ARG A 18 -3.31 0.05 11.75
CA ARG A 18 -4.05 -1.02 12.45
C ARG A 18 -3.41 -2.40 12.25
N LEU A 19 -2.58 -2.56 11.21
CA LEU A 19 -1.77 -3.76 10.99
C LEU A 19 -0.41 -3.71 11.70
N GLN A 20 -0.16 -2.74 12.59
CA GLN A 20 1.10 -2.61 13.32
C GLN A 20 1.55 -3.93 13.99
N PRO A 21 0.68 -4.73 14.64
CA PRO A 21 1.10 -6.01 15.23
C PRO A 21 1.71 -6.99 14.22
N LEU A 22 1.27 -6.97 12.96
CA LEU A 22 1.88 -7.75 11.87
C LEU A 22 3.26 -7.21 11.49
N PHE A 23 3.39 -5.88 11.45
CA PHE A 23 4.62 -5.20 11.03
C PHE A 23 5.73 -5.27 12.07
N GLU A 24 5.40 -5.40 13.34
CA GLU A 24 6.37 -5.59 14.43
C GLU A 24 7.02 -6.98 14.41
N GLN A 25 6.35 -7.97 13.82
CA GLN A 25 6.86 -9.33 13.66
C GLN A 25 7.84 -9.47 12.47
N HIS A 26 8.02 -8.42 11.68
CA HIS A 26 8.78 -8.44 10.43
C HIS A 26 9.71 -7.24 10.31
N GLU A 27 10.74 -7.34 9.48
CA GLU A 27 11.52 -6.17 9.10
C GLU A 27 10.65 -5.29 8.20
N THR A 28 10.04 -4.24 8.77
CA THR A 28 9.09 -3.40 8.06
C THR A 28 9.66 -2.01 7.77
N VAL A 29 9.42 -1.53 6.55
CA VAL A 29 9.70 -0.17 6.12
C VAL A 29 8.39 0.48 5.72
N PHE A 30 8.11 1.65 6.29
CA PHE A 30 6.93 2.43 5.94
C PHE A 30 7.21 3.43 4.83
N VAL A 31 6.23 3.61 3.95
CA VAL A 31 6.26 4.61 2.89
C VAL A 31 4.96 5.41 2.90
N SER A 32 5.05 6.73 2.89
CA SER A 32 3.89 7.60 2.73
C SER A 32 4.21 8.85 1.90
N THR A 33 3.20 9.66 1.62
CA THR A 33 3.35 10.93 0.88
C THR A 33 3.60 12.13 1.80
N ARG A 34 3.37 11.99 3.11
CA ARG A 34 3.59 13.06 4.11
C ARG A 34 4.76 12.72 5.05
N PRO A 35 5.82 13.55 5.11
CA PRO A 35 6.98 13.29 5.96
C PRO A 35 6.68 13.17 7.47
N ASP A 36 5.70 13.94 7.97
CA ASP A 36 5.37 14.00 9.40
C ASP A 36 4.91 12.65 9.98
N PHE A 37 4.43 11.74 9.14
CA PHE A 37 4.01 10.40 9.56
C PHE A 37 5.16 9.53 10.04
N LYS A 38 6.41 9.91 9.77
CA LYS A 38 7.59 9.31 10.42
C LYS A 38 7.45 9.30 11.94
N ASN A 39 6.81 10.30 12.53
CA ASN A 39 6.66 10.39 13.99
C ASN A 39 5.60 9.42 14.56
N MET A 40 4.85 8.72 13.71
CA MET A 40 3.82 7.76 14.11
C MET A 40 4.31 6.30 14.09
N VAL A 41 5.53 6.05 13.62
CA VAL A 41 6.13 4.72 13.51
C VAL A 41 7.55 4.73 14.06
N ALA A 42 7.95 3.66 14.73
CA ALA A 42 9.34 3.50 15.21
C ALA A 42 10.26 2.96 14.08
N GLN A 43 9.68 2.26 13.11
CA GLN A 43 10.42 1.62 12.03
C GLN A 43 10.90 2.63 10.97
N LYS A 44 11.77 2.15 10.07
CA LYS A 44 12.30 2.96 8.97
C LYS A 44 11.17 3.53 8.12
N PHE A 45 11.27 4.82 7.80
CA PHE A 45 10.24 5.54 7.06
C PHE A 45 10.85 6.27 5.85
N TYR A 46 10.14 6.21 4.73
CA TYR A 46 10.41 7.01 3.54
C TYR A 46 9.20 7.86 3.17
N SER A 47 9.45 9.12 2.80
CA SER A 47 8.44 9.95 2.13
C SER A 47 8.67 9.92 0.63
N ILE A 48 7.59 9.74 -0.13
CA ILE A 48 7.57 9.95 -1.59
C ILE A 48 6.77 11.21 -1.91
N SER A 49 6.99 11.79 -3.09
CA SER A 49 6.19 12.93 -3.54
C SER A 49 4.74 12.51 -3.75
N ASP A 50 3.80 13.34 -3.30
CA ASP A 50 2.40 13.18 -3.68
C ASP A 50 2.20 13.55 -5.16
N PHE A 51 1.19 12.96 -5.78
CA PHE A 51 0.87 13.23 -7.17
C PHE A 51 -0.64 13.11 -7.40
N ASN A 52 -1.15 13.99 -8.25
CA ASN A 52 -2.53 14.00 -8.72
C ASN A 52 -2.54 14.18 -10.24
N ARG A 53 -3.72 14.22 -10.85
CA ARG A 53 -3.89 14.38 -12.31
C ARG A 53 -3.22 15.66 -12.83
N ASP A 54 -3.12 16.70 -12.01
CA ASP A 54 -2.58 18.01 -12.39
C ASP A 54 -1.06 18.13 -12.16
N ASN A 55 -0.45 17.19 -11.40
CA ASN A 55 0.96 17.23 -11.03
C ASN A 55 1.75 15.99 -11.50
N MET A 56 1.87 15.85 -12.82
CA MET A 56 2.65 14.77 -13.45
C MET A 56 4.15 14.83 -13.12
N LYS A 57 4.71 16.00 -12.77
CA LYS A 57 6.10 16.10 -12.29
C LYS A 57 6.30 15.36 -10.96
N GLY A 58 5.31 15.41 -10.07
CA GLY A 58 5.30 14.65 -8.82
C GLY A 58 5.34 13.14 -9.07
N LEU A 59 4.64 12.65 -10.09
CA LEU A 59 4.62 11.24 -10.47
C LEU A 59 6.02 10.73 -10.84
N PHE A 60 6.77 11.42 -11.71
CA PHE A 60 8.11 10.99 -12.10
C PHE A 60 9.10 11.00 -10.93
N LYS A 61 9.01 12.00 -10.04
CA LYS A 61 9.80 12.05 -8.81
C LYS A 61 9.46 10.86 -7.89
N ALA A 62 8.17 10.56 -7.72
CA ALA A 62 7.72 9.41 -6.95
C ALA A 62 8.24 8.10 -7.57
N ILE A 63 8.15 7.91 -8.89
CA ILE A 63 8.69 6.71 -9.57
C ILE A 63 10.18 6.52 -9.27
N GLY A 64 10.98 7.58 -9.38
CA GLY A 64 12.42 7.53 -9.08
C GLY A 64 12.69 7.14 -7.63
N ALA A 65 11.99 7.78 -6.68
CA ALA A 65 12.10 7.49 -5.26
C ALA A 65 11.67 6.04 -4.93
N ILE A 66 10.53 5.59 -5.44
CA ILE A 66 10.02 4.23 -5.24
C ILE A 66 10.99 3.20 -5.81
N ARG A 67 11.52 3.41 -7.02
CA ARG A 67 12.53 2.50 -7.60
C ARG A 67 13.78 2.42 -6.74
N LYS A 68 14.24 3.53 -6.17
CA LYS A 68 15.37 3.57 -5.24
C LYS A 68 15.05 2.79 -3.96
N ILE A 69 13.89 3.05 -3.34
CA ILE A 69 13.44 2.34 -2.13
C ILE A 69 13.37 0.83 -2.38
N LEU A 70 12.71 0.38 -3.45
CA LEU A 70 12.60 -1.04 -3.77
C LEU A 70 13.96 -1.70 -4.04
N LYS A 71 14.91 -0.98 -4.65
CA LYS A 71 16.28 -1.48 -4.87
C LYS A 71 17.10 -1.54 -3.58
N THR A 72 16.96 -0.56 -2.71
CA THR A 72 17.70 -0.48 -1.44
C THR A 72 17.15 -1.45 -0.41
N GLU A 73 15.82 -1.51 -0.27
CA GLU A 73 15.18 -2.31 0.75
C GLU A 73 15.02 -3.78 0.34
N GLN A 74 14.95 -4.09 -0.96
CA GLN A 74 14.78 -5.46 -1.48
C GLN A 74 13.66 -6.24 -0.75
N PRO A 75 12.42 -5.72 -0.73
CA PRO A 75 11.34 -6.35 0.03
C PRO A 75 10.90 -7.69 -0.57
N ASP A 76 10.50 -8.61 0.30
CA ASP A 76 9.81 -9.85 -0.07
C ASP A 76 8.35 -9.57 -0.46
N VAL A 77 7.74 -8.60 0.23
CA VAL A 77 6.33 -8.25 0.11
C VAL A 77 6.15 -6.72 0.14
N VAL A 78 5.27 -6.21 -0.72
CA VAL A 78 4.73 -4.86 -0.59
C VAL A 78 3.23 -4.94 -0.29
N ILE A 79 2.81 -4.26 0.77
CA ILE A 79 1.40 -4.15 1.17
C ILE A 79 0.95 -2.71 1.16
N THR A 80 -0.27 -2.46 0.68
CA THR A 80 -0.90 -1.15 0.74
C THR A 80 -2.35 -1.23 1.17
N THR A 81 -2.82 -0.19 1.85
CA THR A 81 -4.25 0.06 2.11
C THR A 81 -4.88 0.98 1.06
N GLY A 82 -4.20 1.22 -0.08
CA GLY A 82 -4.53 2.24 -1.10
C GLY A 82 -3.80 3.57 -0.83
N ALA A 83 -4.11 4.69 -1.49
CA ALA A 83 -4.86 4.92 -2.73
C ALA A 83 -3.93 4.83 -3.96
N ALA A 84 -3.98 5.80 -4.88
CA ALA A 84 -3.16 5.83 -6.09
C ALA A 84 -1.62 5.73 -5.84
N PRO A 85 -1.04 6.37 -4.79
CA PRO A 85 0.38 6.17 -4.47
C PRO A 85 0.70 4.71 -4.14
N GLY A 86 -0.14 4.04 -3.36
CA GLY A 86 0.01 2.63 -3.04
C GLY A 86 -0.05 1.75 -4.29
N LEU A 87 -0.99 2.03 -5.19
CA LEU A 87 -1.13 1.33 -6.48
C LEU A 87 0.15 1.43 -7.31
N LEU A 88 0.76 2.61 -7.36
CA LEU A 88 2.01 2.83 -8.09
C LEU A 88 3.18 2.04 -7.49
N VAL A 89 3.28 1.98 -6.16
CA VAL A 89 4.32 1.17 -5.50
C VAL A 89 4.11 -0.31 -5.82
N LEU A 90 2.87 -0.82 -5.73
CA LEU A 90 2.58 -2.20 -6.08
C LEU A 90 2.94 -2.51 -7.54
N LEU A 91 2.62 -1.63 -8.48
CA LEU A 91 2.97 -1.83 -9.89
C LEU A 91 4.49 -1.96 -10.07
N LEU A 92 5.26 -1.03 -9.50
CA LEU A 92 6.71 -1.03 -9.61
C LEU A 92 7.37 -2.23 -8.88
N ALA A 93 6.78 -2.69 -7.78
CA ALA A 93 7.22 -3.88 -7.06
C ALA A 93 6.91 -5.16 -7.85
N ARG A 94 5.72 -5.24 -8.47
CA ARG A 94 5.30 -6.39 -9.28
C ARG A 94 6.22 -6.60 -10.48
N LEU A 95 6.65 -5.52 -11.13
CA LEU A 95 7.63 -5.54 -12.23
C LEU A 95 9.02 -6.08 -11.80
N ARG A 96 9.30 -6.12 -10.49
CA ARG A 96 10.53 -6.70 -9.91
C ARG A 96 10.32 -8.12 -9.40
N GLY A 97 9.16 -8.73 -9.62
CA GLY A 97 8.83 -10.06 -9.09
C GLY A 97 8.50 -10.09 -7.60
N VAL A 98 8.36 -8.94 -6.94
CA VAL A 98 7.99 -8.85 -5.52
C VAL A 98 6.51 -9.21 -5.36
N ARG A 99 6.17 -9.88 -4.25
CA ARG A 99 4.78 -10.21 -3.91
C ARG A 99 4.03 -8.94 -3.52
N THR A 100 2.86 -8.72 -4.10
CA THR A 100 2.09 -7.48 -3.89
C THR A 100 0.72 -7.77 -3.30
N ILE A 101 0.38 -7.01 -2.26
CA ILE A 101 -0.88 -7.15 -1.52
C ILE A 101 -1.61 -5.82 -1.56
N TRP A 102 -2.82 -5.84 -2.12
CA TRP A 102 -3.78 -4.76 -2.00
C TRP A 102 -4.76 -5.08 -0.87
N LEU A 103 -4.85 -4.23 0.14
CA LEU A 103 -5.90 -4.25 1.14
C LEU A 103 -6.83 -3.07 0.84
N ASP A 104 -8.06 -3.33 0.40
CA ASP A 104 -8.94 -2.23 0.03
C ASP A 104 -9.36 -1.41 1.25
N SER A 105 -9.68 -0.14 1.01
CA SER A 105 -10.07 0.77 2.08
C SER A 105 -11.34 0.28 2.76
N ILE A 106 -11.40 0.42 4.07
CA ILE A 106 -12.60 0.09 4.83
C ILE A 106 -13.80 0.97 4.48
N ALA A 107 -13.55 2.16 3.95
CA ALA A 107 -14.59 3.07 3.47
C ALA A 107 -15.37 2.52 2.26
N ASN A 108 -14.86 1.50 1.57
CA ASN A 108 -15.43 0.96 0.35
C ASN A 108 -16.42 -0.17 0.67
N VAL A 109 -17.61 0.19 1.15
CA VAL A 109 -18.63 -0.78 1.61
C VAL A 109 -19.36 -1.47 0.45
N GLU A 110 -19.64 -0.72 -0.62
CA GLU A 110 -20.51 -1.18 -1.71
C GLU A 110 -19.75 -1.78 -2.90
N GLU A 111 -18.52 -1.32 -3.14
CA GLU A 111 -17.67 -1.84 -4.21
C GLU A 111 -16.20 -1.54 -3.95
N LEU A 112 -15.30 -2.33 -4.54
CA LEU A 112 -13.87 -2.03 -4.51
C LEU A 112 -13.57 -0.65 -5.10
N SER A 113 -12.60 0.06 -4.52
CA SER A 113 -12.11 1.31 -5.10
C SER A 113 -11.67 1.14 -6.56
N MET A 114 -11.69 2.23 -7.34
CA MET A 114 -11.13 2.23 -8.69
C MET A 114 -9.69 1.71 -8.72
N SER A 115 -8.85 2.13 -7.76
CA SER A 115 -7.49 1.62 -7.62
C SER A 115 -7.45 0.13 -7.24
N GLY A 116 -8.37 -0.34 -6.38
CA GLY A 116 -8.50 -1.76 -6.04
C GLY A 116 -8.91 -2.63 -7.21
N LYS A 117 -9.86 -2.16 -8.05
CA LYS A 117 -10.25 -2.81 -9.31
C LYS A 117 -9.05 -2.91 -10.27
N ILE A 118 -8.19 -1.90 -10.33
CA ILE A 118 -6.96 -1.94 -11.13
C ILE A 118 -5.93 -2.90 -10.50
N ALA A 119 -5.74 -2.84 -9.19
CA ALA A 119 -4.82 -3.69 -8.43
C ALA A 119 -5.14 -5.18 -8.63
N ALA A 120 -6.43 -5.55 -8.64
CA ALA A 120 -6.91 -6.91 -8.86
C ALA A 120 -6.46 -7.54 -10.19
N LYS A 121 -6.05 -6.73 -11.17
CA LYS A 121 -5.56 -7.23 -12.46
C LYS A 121 -4.13 -7.76 -12.39
N PHE A 122 -3.31 -7.31 -11.44
CA PHE A 122 -1.87 -7.62 -11.42
C PHE A 122 -1.29 -8.00 -10.05
N CYS A 123 -1.98 -7.69 -8.95
CA CYS A 123 -1.48 -7.97 -7.61
C CYS A 123 -1.46 -9.46 -7.30
N SER A 124 -0.52 -9.87 -6.45
CA SER A 124 -0.45 -11.27 -5.99
C SER A 124 -1.68 -11.63 -5.15
N ARG A 125 -2.15 -10.71 -4.30
CA ARG A 125 -3.38 -10.87 -3.51
C ARG A 125 -4.13 -9.56 -3.39
N VAL A 126 -5.46 -9.65 -3.38
CA VAL A 126 -6.36 -8.53 -3.12
C VAL A 126 -7.31 -8.92 -2.01
N TYR A 127 -7.42 -8.07 -1.00
CA TYR A 127 -8.29 -8.26 0.15
C TYR A 127 -9.33 -7.15 0.22
N THR A 128 -10.57 -7.53 0.49
CA THR A 128 -11.65 -6.62 0.85
C THR A 128 -11.90 -6.64 2.35
N GLN A 129 -12.45 -5.54 2.89
CA GLN A 129 -12.89 -5.42 4.29
C GLN A 129 -14.34 -5.87 4.49
N TRP A 130 -15.05 -6.21 3.41
CA TRP A 130 -16.48 -6.53 3.41
C TRP A 130 -16.74 -7.88 2.74
N PRO A 131 -17.45 -8.81 3.41
CA PRO A 131 -17.65 -10.16 2.90
C PRO A 131 -18.38 -10.20 1.57
N ASP A 132 -19.36 -9.31 1.36
CA ASP A 132 -20.18 -9.25 0.15
C ASP A 132 -19.39 -8.83 -1.10
N LEU A 133 -18.21 -8.22 -0.92
CA LEU A 133 -17.32 -7.83 -2.00
C LEU A 133 -16.29 -8.92 -2.36
N ALA A 134 -16.25 -10.03 -1.62
CA ALA A 134 -15.38 -11.14 -1.94
C ALA A 134 -15.89 -11.84 -3.20
N SER A 135 -15.02 -11.94 -4.21
CA SER A 135 -15.37 -12.58 -5.48
C SER A 135 -14.13 -12.95 -6.27
N GLY A 136 -14.08 -14.18 -6.77
CA GLY A 136 -12.98 -14.71 -7.58
C GLY A 136 -11.62 -14.57 -6.87
N LYS A 137 -10.81 -13.59 -7.31
CA LYS A 137 -9.47 -13.33 -6.76
C LYS A 137 -9.46 -12.37 -5.55
N ILE A 138 -10.62 -11.79 -5.21
CA ILE A 138 -10.80 -10.85 -4.11
C ILE A 138 -11.18 -11.65 -2.86
N ILE A 139 -10.37 -11.53 -1.82
CA ILE A 139 -10.47 -12.35 -0.61
C ILE A 139 -11.03 -11.51 0.54
N TYR A 140 -12.04 -12.01 1.24
CA TYR A 140 -12.39 -11.49 2.56
C TYR A 140 -11.68 -12.32 3.63
N ALA A 141 -10.99 -11.64 4.56
CA ALA A 141 -10.23 -12.26 5.64
C ALA A 141 -10.48 -11.59 7.01
N GLY A 142 -11.65 -10.95 7.16
CA GLY A 142 -11.96 -10.09 8.29
C GLY A 142 -11.78 -8.61 7.97
N ASN A 143 -11.97 -7.76 8.99
CA ASN A 143 -11.76 -6.32 8.90
C ASN A 143 -10.75 -5.83 9.94
N VAL A 144 -10.14 -4.68 9.69
CA VAL A 144 -9.14 -4.08 10.60
C VAL A 144 -9.77 -3.27 11.74
N LEU A 145 -11.10 -3.32 11.94
CA LEU A 145 -11.78 -2.60 13.02
C LEU A 145 -11.79 -3.35 14.35
N LYS A 146 -11.61 -4.68 14.30
CA LYS A 146 -11.71 -5.58 15.44
C LYS A 146 -10.35 -5.88 16.04
#